data_AF-A0A172WD31-F1
#
_entry.id   AF-A0A172WD31-F1
#
_cell.length_a   1.000
_cell.length_b   1.000
_cell.length_c   1.000
_cell.angle_alpha   90.00
_cell.angle_beta   90.00
_cell.angle_gamma   90.00
#
_symmetry.space_group_name_H-M   'P 1'
#
loop_
_entity.id
_entity.type
_entity.pdbx_description
1 polymer ?
#
loop_
_entity_poly.entity_id
_entity_poly.type
_entity_poly.pdbx_seq_one_letter_code
_entity_poly.pdbx_strand_id
1 'polypeptide(L)'
;MKGIIPKYFINELLHQTDIVNIIHNRIPLKKIGKNYNAHCPFHQENTPSFTVSYEKQFYYCFGCNSHGNVIDFLINYDKLTFIESIEELAYINGFKIPYDKKHFYQKFNYEKRNNLYILTRKLSHYYHKNLFHIKYAYKYLINRGINKNTIKHFNIGFSNINWNNIENKIETNKLNFQEFIDIGVLIVNEKGKKYDRLKGRIIFPIYNKNGEVVGFGGRSINNTIPKYINSPDTEIFKKGRTIYGLFEILKNNPKPKKLLIVEGYFDVITLFQFSINYSIALLGTSITNYQIQLLFRITNNIIFCYDGDFAGKEAAWRTLKISLPYIHDGKYIKFVFLPGGEDPDTIVRKEGCKNFEKRIKNATHLSKFLFDKLLKNINLESIRERSYLSSIVMPLINKIPGKIMRIYLLQELGNKIGIPDHNVLMKFNVIETQKILKKHDKFKSLTQMTMRTLISLLIQKPKLALCVPPIKNSNNFQLKGLSIFLDLVKKCIEFPNCNTGQILEMYRNTKIFDKLNQFAKWNHMIIENQVTKVFLDSLINLKNKILEYEYNMLISKDRNIGLQKNEKNKLWIISKQLKQ
;
A
#
# COMPACT_ATOMS: atom_id res chain seq x y z
N MET A 1 -18.54 -13.90 13.81
CA MET A 1 -17.50 -14.21 12.80
C MET A 1 -16.71 -15.48 13.13
N LYS A 2 -16.20 -15.69 14.36
CA LYS A 2 -15.86 -17.08 14.76
C LYS A 2 -17.13 -17.95 14.62
N GLY A 3 -17.05 -19.07 13.90
CA GLY A 3 -18.16 -20.01 13.67
C GLY A 3 -18.51 -20.34 12.20
N ILE A 4 -18.06 -19.55 11.23
CA ILE A 4 -18.54 -19.62 9.82
C ILE A 4 -18.09 -20.88 9.07
N ILE A 5 -16.80 -21.19 9.20
CA ILE A 5 -16.13 -22.33 8.56
C ILE A 5 -15.78 -23.29 9.71
N PRO A 6 -16.04 -24.61 9.59
CA PRO A 6 -15.82 -25.55 10.68
C PRO A 6 -14.39 -25.52 11.19
N LYS A 7 -14.21 -25.57 12.52
CA LYS A 7 -12.88 -25.56 13.15
C LYS A 7 -11.97 -26.68 12.65
N TYR A 8 -12.54 -27.86 12.33
CA TYR A 8 -11.76 -28.97 11.77
C TYR A 8 -11.10 -28.56 10.44
N PHE A 9 -11.84 -27.95 9.52
CA PHE A 9 -11.31 -27.55 8.21
C PHE A 9 -10.31 -26.40 8.32
N ILE A 10 -10.52 -25.45 9.24
CA ILE A 10 -9.53 -24.39 9.50
C ILE A 10 -8.22 -25.01 10.01
N ASN A 11 -8.30 -26.00 10.92
CA ASN A 11 -7.12 -26.70 11.43
C ASN A 11 -6.45 -27.57 10.36
N GLU A 12 -7.21 -28.29 9.54
CA GLU A 12 -6.74 -29.10 8.41
C GLU A 12 -6.03 -28.24 7.36
N LEU A 13 -6.63 -27.11 6.98
CA LEU A 13 -6.03 -26.15 6.06
C LEU A 13 -4.75 -25.53 6.62
N LEU A 14 -4.70 -25.24 7.93
CA LEU A 14 -3.49 -24.78 8.60
C LEU A 14 -2.40 -25.88 8.65
N HIS A 15 -2.77 -27.14 8.89
CA HIS A 15 -1.85 -28.27 8.91
C HIS A 15 -1.23 -28.56 7.53
N GLN A 16 -1.98 -28.32 6.45
CA GLN A 16 -1.54 -28.55 5.08
C GLN A 16 -0.82 -27.33 4.47
N THR A 17 -0.86 -26.17 5.14
CA THR A 17 -0.22 -24.93 4.67
C THR A 17 1.11 -24.69 5.39
N ASP A 18 2.24 -24.81 4.70
CA ASP A 18 3.52 -24.34 5.24
C ASP A 18 3.63 -22.80 5.19
N ILE A 19 3.61 -22.17 6.37
CA ILE A 19 3.80 -20.75 6.58
C ILE A 19 5.13 -20.25 6.00
N VAL A 20 6.19 -21.06 6.02
CA VAL A 20 7.51 -20.64 5.51
C VAL A 20 7.42 -20.43 4.00
N ASN A 21 6.81 -21.36 3.26
CA ASN A 21 6.56 -21.19 1.83
C ASN A 21 5.62 -20.01 1.51
N ILE A 22 4.52 -19.84 2.26
CA ILE A 22 3.57 -18.74 2.01
C ILE A 22 4.19 -17.36 2.27
N ILE A 23 5.04 -17.23 3.29
CA ILE A 23 5.75 -15.99 3.61
C ILE A 23 6.97 -15.79 2.68
N HIS A 24 7.77 -16.83 2.39
CA HIS A 24 8.95 -16.71 1.53
C HIS A 24 8.60 -16.21 0.12
N ASN A 25 7.45 -16.62 -0.42
CA ASN A 25 6.89 -16.13 -1.68
C ASN A 25 6.49 -14.63 -1.68
N ARG A 26 6.56 -13.95 -0.54
CA ARG A 26 6.20 -12.53 -0.35
C ARG A 26 7.33 -11.69 0.25
N ILE A 27 8.18 -12.29 1.08
CA ILE A 27 9.31 -11.67 1.77
C ILE A 27 10.46 -12.68 1.78
N PRO A 28 11.66 -12.36 1.26
CA PRO A 28 12.76 -13.32 1.25
C PRO A 28 13.19 -13.69 2.68
N LEU A 29 12.91 -14.93 3.09
CA LEU A 29 13.28 -15.47 4.39
C LEU A 29 14.67 -16.13 4.33
N LYS A 30 15.57 -15.78 5.25
CA LYS A 30 16.87 -16.45 5.44
C LYS A 30 16.77 -17.45 6.60
N LYS A 31 17.10 -18.72 6.37
CA LYS A 31 17.14 -19.74 7.43
C LYS A 31 18.25 -19.43 8.44
N ILE A 32 17.93 -19.51 9.74
CA ILE A 32 18.84 -19.35 10.87
C ILE A 32 18.51 -20.44 11.89
N GLY A 33 19.31 -21.51 11.92
CA GLY A 33 19.03 -22.71 12.71
C GLY A 33 17.70 -23.36 12.30
N LYS A 34 16.81 -23.56 13.27
CA LYS A 34 15.45 -24.10 13.09
C LYS A 34 14.43 -23.08 12.56
N ASN A 35 14.74 -21.80 12.63
CA ASN A 35 13.82 -20.71 12.26
C ASN A 35 14.28 -19.98 10.98
N TYR A 36 13.49 -19.01 10.55
CA TYR A 36 13.68 -18.23 9.33
C TYR A 36 13.49 -16.75 9.63
N ASN A 37 14.49 -15.91 9.37
CA ASN A 37 14.43 -14.48 9.67
C ASN A 37 14.37 -13.62 8.40
N ALA A 38 13.69 -12.47 8.50
CA ALA A 38 13.65 -11.41 7.52
C ALA A 38 13.47 -10.04 8.20
N HIS A 39 13.46 -8.97 7.41
CA HIS A 39 12.94 -7.70 7.88
C HIS A 39 11.41 -7.74 7.96
N CYS A 40 10.84 -7.14 9.00
CA CYS A 40 9.41 -7.09 9.22
C CYS A 40 8.69 -6.32 8.10
N PRO A 41 7.58 -6.86 7.56
CA PRO A 41 6.77 -6.13 6.57
C PRO A 41 5.81 -5.12 7.22
N PHE A 42 5.60 -5.20 8.53
CA PHE A 42 4.57 -4.47 9.26
C PHE A 42 5.09 -3.19 9.94
N HIS A 43 6.42 -3.00 10.01
CA HIS A 43 7.06 -1.75 10.42
C HIS A 43 8.47 -1.62 9.80
N GLN A 44 9.07 -0.44 9.88
CA GLN A 44 10.42 -0.19 9.36
C GLN A 44 11.48 -0.43 10.45
N GLU A 45 12.50 -1.22 10.12
CA GLU A 45 13.59 -1.62 11.03
C GLU A 45 14.94 -1.74 10.27
N ASN A 46 16.05 -1.57 11.00
CA ASN A 46 17.41 -1.67 10.44
C ASN A 46 18.02 -3.07 10.60
N THR A 47 17.58 -3.84 11.61
CA THR A 47 17.97 -5.23 11.87
C THR A 47 16.79 -6.17 11.57
N PRO A 48 17.02 -7.41 11.10
CA PRO A 48 15.93 -8.38 10.90
C PRO A 48 15.34 -8.84 12.25
N SER A 49 14.12 -8.41 12.59
CA SER A 49 13.42 -8.86 13.82
C SER A 49 12.22 -9.78 13.54
N PHE A 50 11.88 -9.99 12.26
CA PHE A 50 10.77 -10.86 11.85
C PHE A 50 11.24 -12.30 11.75
N THR A 51 10.77 -13.14 12.66
CA THR A 51 11.10 -14.57 12.76
C THR A 51 9.88 -15.41 12.42
N VAL A 52 10.04 -16.37 11.51
CA VAL A 52 9.07 -17.40 11.17
C VAL A 52 9.63 -18.74 11.65
N SER A 53 8.83 -19.50 12.40
CA SER A 53 9.22 -20.81 12.91
C SER A 53 8.51 -21.90 12.11
N TYR A 54 9.31 -22.77 11.47
CA TYR A 54 8.79 -23.91 10.70
C TYR A 54 8.10 -24.94 11.60
N GLU A 55 8.74 -25.30 12.73
CA GLU A 55 8.21 -26.27 13.69
C GLU A 55 6.91 -25.79 14.38
N LYS A 56 6.74 -24.47 14.55
CA LYS A 56 5.57 -23.89 15.22
C LYS A 56 4.51 -23.33 14.25
N GLN A 57 4.78 -23.35 12.94
CA GLN A 57 3.92 -22.78 11.88
C GLN A 57 3.39 -21.36 12.21
N PHE A 58 4.28 -20.51 12.73
CA PHE A 58 3.94 -19.23 13.36
C PHE A 58 5.02 -18.16 13.08
N TYR A 59 4.62 -16.89 13.01
CA TYR A 59 5.54 -15.75 12.89
C TYR A 59 5.46 -14.81 14.11
N TYR A 60 6.59 -14.18 14.44
CA TYR A 60 6.70 -13.15 15.46
C TYR A 60 7.71 -12.06 15.04
N CYS A 61 7.39 -10.80 15.31
CA CYS A 61 8.25 -9.65 15.09
C CYS A 61 8.72 -9.07 16.43
N PHE A 62 10.03 -9.14 16.72
CA PHE A 62 10.57 -8.60 17.97
C PHE A 62 10.68 -7.06 18.00
N GLY A 63 10.56 -6.36 16.86
CA GLY A 63 10.60 -4.90 16.78
C GLY A 63 9.24 -4.19 16.94
N CYS A 64 8.12 -4.86 16.59
CA CYS A 64 6.77 -4.27 16.67
C CYS A 64 5.69 -5.21 17.22
N ASN A 65 6.06 -6.35 17.77
CA ASN A 65 5.19 -7.35 18.42
C ASN A 65 4.07 -7.91 17.52
N SER A 66 4.11 -7.68 16.20
CA SER A 66 3.19 -8.31 15.24
C SER A 66 3.48 -9.81 15.13
N HIS A 67 2.44 -10.61 15.23
CA HIS A 67 2.55 -12.08 15.34
C HIS A 67 1.29 -12.76 14.81
N GLY A 68 1.37 -14.07 14.57
CA GLY A 68 0.22 -14.88 14.18
C GLY A 68 0.60 -16.12 13.36
N ASN A 69 -0.43 -16.82 12.89
CA ASN A 69 -0.28 -17.91 11.92
C ASN A 69 -0.30 -17.38 10.47
N VAL A 70 -0.36 -18.29 9.50
CA VAL A 70 -0.38 -17.95 8.07
C VAL A 70 -1.63 -17.17 7.64
N ILE A 71 -2.79 -17.36 8.27
CA ILE A 71 -4.02 -16.58 8.01
C ILE A 71 -3.85 -15.16 8.53
N ASP A 72 -3.36 -14.99 9.76
CA ASP A 72 -3.07 -13.67 10.34
C ASP A 72 -2.06 -12.89 9.49
N PHE A 73 -1.08 -13.60 8.92
CA PHE A 73 -0.11 -13.03 7.99
C PHE A 73 -0.79 -12.50 6.72
N LEU A 74 -1.67 -13.29 6.07
CA LEU A 74 -2.39 -12.87 4.87
C LEU A 74 -3.30 -11.65 5.12
N ILE A 75 -4.03 -11.64 6.23
CA ILE A 75 -4.87 -10.49 6.64
C ILE A 75 -4.01 -9.24 6.81
N ASN A 76 -2.89 -9.36 7.54
CA ASN A 76 -2.05 -8.20 7.85
C ASN A 76 -1.18 -7.74 6.66
N TYR A 77 -0.76 -8.64 5.77
CA TYR A 77 0.15 -8.36 4.66
C TYR A 77 -0.60 -8.05 3.36
N ASP A 78 -1.43 -8.97 2.88
CA ASP A 78 -2.17 -8.85 1.61
C ASP A 78 -3.45 -8.00 1.74
N LYS A 79 -3.83 -7.62 2.97
CA LYS A 79 -5.06 -6.86 3.30
C LYS A 79 -6.34 -7.58 2.84
N LEU A 80 -6.30 -8.90 2.93
CA LEU A 80 -7.45 -9.78 2.77
C LEU A 80 -8.32 -9.76 4.04
N THR A 81 -9.61 -10.01 3.91
CA THR A 81 -10.46 -10.44 5.02
C THR A 81 -10.10 -11.86 5.47
N PHE A 82 -10.61 -12.28 6.64
CA PHE A 82 -10.44 -13.64 7.14
C PHE A 82 -10.99 -14.71 6.16
N ILE A 83 -12.10 -14.42 5.48
CA ILE A 83 -12.69 -15.32 4.48
C ILE A 83 -11.85 -15.33 3.20
N GLU A 84 -11.49 -14.16 2.63
CA GLU A 84 -10.57 -14.09 1.48
C GLU A 84 -9.22 -14.79 1.75
N SER A 85 -8.74 -14.77 3.00
CA SER A 85 -7.50 -15.47 3.38
C SER A 85 -7.65 -16.99 3.42
N ILE A 86 -8.80 -17.50 3.84
CA ILE A 86 -9.11 -18.94 3.80
C ILE A 86 -9.43 -19.37 2.36
N GLU A 87 -10.09 -18.54 1.55
CA GLU A 87 -10.27 -18.74 0.10
C GLU A 87 -8.91 -18.86 -0.62
N GLU A 88 -7.95 -17.96 -0.33
CA GLU A 88 -6.62 -17.98 -0.94
C GLU A 88 -5.82 -19.23 -0.56
N LEU A 89 -5.85 -19.64 0.72
CA LEU A 89 -5.16 -20.85 1.18
C LEU A 89 -5.84 -22.13 0.68
N ALA A 90 -7.18 -22.20 0.67
CA ALA A 90 -7.89 -23.36 0.15
C ALA A 90 -7.62 -23.53 -1.35
N TYR A 91 -7.57 -22.42 -2.11
CA TYR A 91 -7.18 -22.42 -3.52
C TYR A 91 -5.74 -22.91 -3.73
N ILE A 92 -4.78 -22.45 -2.92
CA ILE A 92 -3.37 -22.86 -3.01
C ILE A 92 -3.19 -24.36 -2.73
N ASN A 93 -3.94 -24.92 -1.79
CA ASN A 93 -3.87 -26.35 -1.41
C ASN A 93 -4.88 -27.24 -2.17
N GLY A 94 -5.68 -26.68 -3.10
CA GLY A 94 -6.66 -27.44 -3.89
C GLY A 94 -7.93 -27.87 -3.15
N PHE A 95 -8.20 -27.34 -1.95
CA PHE A 95 -9.33 -27.75 -1.11
C PHE A 95 -10.62 -26.99 -1.42
N LYS A 96 -11.76 -27.68 -1.21
CA LYS A 96 -13.10 -27.08 -1.20
C LYS A 96 -13.48 -26.74 0.24
N ILE A 97 -13.93 -25.50 0.48
CA ILE A 97 -14.33 -25.04 1.81
C ILE A 97 -15.71 -25.63 2.18
N PRO A 98 -15.84 -26.40 3.28
CA PRO A 98 -17.13 -26.69 3.88
C PRO A 98 -17.61 -25.46 4.67
N TYR A 99 -18.86 -25.06 4.46
CA TYR A 99 -19.52 -24.01 5.25
C TYR A 99 -20.53 -24.63 6.21
N ASP A 100 -20.55 -24.16 7.46
CA ASP A 100 -21.37 -24.77 8.51
C ASP A 100 -22.87 -24.47 8.28
N LYS A 101 -23.74 -25.49 8.37
CA LYS A 101 -25.17 -25.38 7.96
C LYS A 101 -25.94 -24.30 8.74
N LYS A 102 -25.47 -23.91 9.93
CA LYS A 102 -26.06 -22.83 10.75
C LYS A 102 -25.76 -21.41 10.24
N HIS A 103 -24.82 -21.22 9.31
CA HIS A 103 -24.50 -19.92 8.71
C HIS A 103 -25.12 -19.74 7.32
N PHE A 104 -26.45 -19.96 7.23
CA PHE A 104 -27.24 -19.86 6.00
C PHE A 104 -26.96 -18.56 5.22
N TYR A 105 -26.87 -17.41 5.89
CA TYR A 105 -26.59 -16.10 5.28
C TYR A 105 -25.24 -16.01 4.53
N GLN A 106 -24.23 -16.79 4.94
CA GLN A 106 -22.89 -16.74 4.33
C GLN A 106 -22.64 -17.88 3.34
N LYS A 107 -23.31 -19.03 3.53
CA LYS A 107 -23.54 -19.98 2.42
C LYS A 107 -24.29 -19.27 1.28
N PHE A 108 -25.34 -18.51 1.61
CA PHE A 108 -26.12 -17.71 0.66
C PHE A 108 -25.24 -16.67 -0.05
N ASN A 109 -24.35 -15.95 0.63
CA ASN A 109 -23.41 -15.05 -0.05
C ASN A 109 -22.43 -15.79 -0.98
N TYR A 110 -21.92 -16.97 -0.60
CA TYR A 110 -21.07 -17.78 -1.49
C TYR A 110 -21.86 -18.30 -2.71
N GLU A 111 -23.06 -18.84 -2.50
CA GLU A 111 -23.95 -19.32 -3.57
C GLU A 111 -24.41 -18.17 -4.49
N LYS A 112 -24.75 -17.00 -3.92
CA LYS A 112 -25.02 -15.77 -4.66
C LYS A 112 -23.82 -15.36 -5.51
N ARG A 113 -22.63 -15.24 -4.91
CA ARG A 113 -21.39 -14.83 -5.62
C ARG A 113 -21.07 -15.80 -6.77
N ASN A 114 -21.25 -17.11 -6.56
CA ASN A 114 -21.15 -18.12 -7.61
C ASN A 114 -22.22 -17.95 -8.70
N ASN A 115 -23.48 -17.68 -8.33
CA ASN A 115 -24.54 -17.35 -9.29
C ASN A 115 -24.20 -16.10 -10.12
N LEU A 116 -23.61 -15.06 -9.51
CA LEU A 116 -23.14 -13.87 -10.25
C LEU A 116 -22.03 -14.22 -11.27
N TYR A 117 -21.08 -15.09 -10.94
CA TYR A 117 -20.08 -15.59 -11.91
C TYR A 117 -20.75 -16.42 -13.03
N ILE A 118 -21.68 -17.32 -12.68
CA ILE A 118 -22.44 -18.14 -13.65
C ILE A 118 -23.26 -17.26 -14.60
N LEU A 119 -23.94 -16.23 -14.08
CA LEU A 119 -24.73 -15.28 -14.84
C LEU A 119 -23.85 -14.42 -15.75
N THR A 120 -22.76 -13.87 -15.23
CA THR A 120 -21.83 -13.04 -16.01
C THR A 120 -21.18 -13.85 -17.13
N ARG A 121 -20.84 -15.13 -16.89
CA ARG A 121 -20.39 -16.07 -17.93
C ARG A 121 -21.46 -16.36 -18.99
N LYS A 122 -22.72 -16.59 -18.59
CA LYS A 122 -23.86 -16.76 -19.52
C LYS A 122 -24.04 -15.51 -20.40
N LEU A 123 -23.99 -14.32 -19.82
CA LEU A 123 -24.07 -13.04 -20.54
C LEU A 123 -22.90 -12.84 -21.50
N SER A 124 -21.68 -13.18 -21.09
CA SER A 124 -20.49 -13.10 -21.97
C SER A 124 -20.66 -13.96 -23.22
N HIS A 125 -21.16 -15.19 -23.08
CA HIS A 125 -21.45 -16.09 -24.20
C HIS A 125 -22.59 -15.56 -25.09
N TYR A 126 -23.62 -14.96 -24.48
CA TYR A 126 -24.71 -14.32 -25.21
C TYR A 126 -24.23 -13.13 -26.05
N TYR A 127 -23.44 -12.21 -25.47
CA TYR A 127 -22.86 -11.10 -26.21
C TYR A 127 -21.91 -11.59 -27.32
N HIS A 128 -21.11 -12.64 -27.09
CA HIS A 128 -20.24 -13.23 -28.13
C HIS A 128 -21.06 -13.78 -29.32
N LYS A 129 -22.14 -14.53 -29.05
CA LYS A 129 -23.08 -14.98 -30.09
C LYS A 129 -23.70 -13.81 -30.87
N ASN A 130 -24.20 -12.79 -30.17
CA ASN A 130 -24.82 -11.61 -30.79
C ASN A 130 -23.91 -10.94 -31.82
N LEU A 131 -22.61 -10.85 -31.56
CA LEU A 131 -21.65 -10.21 -32.46
C LEU A 131 -21.65 -10.82 -33.87
N PHE A 132 -21.76 -12.15 -33.97
CA PHE A 132 -21.77 -12.84 -35.28
C PHE A 132 -23.12 -12.78 -36.00
N HIS A 133 -24.23 -12.70 -35.27
CA HIS A 133 -25.56 -12.48 -35.86
C HIS A 133 -25.74 -11.04 -36.35
N ILE A 134 -25.16 -10.05 -35.64
CA ILE A 134 -25.36 -8.63 -35.88
C ILE A 134 -24.27 -8.10 -36.82
N LYS A 135 -24.53 -8.24 -38.13
CA LYS A 135 -23.57 -7.97 -39.23
C LYS A 135 -22.83 -6.64 -39.13
N TYR A 136 -23.47 -5.55 -38.72
CA TYR A 136 -22.81 -4.24 -38.60
C TYR A 136 -21.79 -4.18 -37.45
N ALA A 137 -22.03 -4.87 -36.34
CA ALA A 137 -21.12 -4.91 -35.19
C ALA A 137 -19.87 -5.76 -35.51
N TYR A 138 -20.06 -6.87 -36.23
CA TYR A 138 -18.94 -7.63 -36.79
C TYR A 138 -18.15 -6.79 -37.81
N LYS A 139 -18.83 -6.14 -38.77
CA LYS A 139 -18.18 -5.28 -39.78
C LYS A 139 -17.40 -4.13 -39.14
N TYR A 140 -17.86 -3.54 -38.04
CA TYR A 140 -17.13 -2.51 -37.28
C TYR A 140 -15.76 -3.04 -36.78
N LEU A 141 -15.69 -4.29 -36.31
CA LEU A 141 -14.43 -4.91 -35.87
C LEU A 141 -13.51 -5.29 -37.04
N ILE A 142 -14.07 -5.80 -38.14
CA ILE A 142 -13.29 -6.08 -39.35
C ILE A 142 -12.75 -4.78 -39.98
N ASN A 143 -13.53 -3.70 -40.02
CA ASN A 143 -13.08 -2.37 -40.46
C ASN A 143 -12.03 -1.76 -39.50
N ARG A 144 -12.03 -2.16 -38.22
CA ARG A 144 -10.95 -1.88 -37.25
C ARG A 144 -9.77 -2.85 -37.38
N GLY A 145 -9.74 -3.71 -38.41
CA GLY A 145 -8.70 -4.71 -38.61
C GLY A 145 -8.48 -5.58 -37.37
N ILE A 146 -9.55 -6.06 -36.73
CA ILE A 146 -9.52 -7.05 -35.64
C ILE A 146 -10.05 -8.38 -36.20
N ASN A 147 -9.19 -9.38 -36.33
CA ASN A 147 -9.52 -10.63 -37.02
C ASN A 147 -10.40 -11.58 -36.18
N LYS A 148 -11.03 -12.55 -36.86
CA LYS A 148 -11.96 -13.54 -36.28
C LYS A 148 -11.34 -14.40 -35.18
N ASN A 149 -10.03 -14.66 -35.22
CA ASN A 149 -9.33 -15.45 -34.20
C ASN A 149 -9.08 -14.62 -32.93
N THR A 150 -8.70 -13.34 -33.08
CA THR A 150 -8.59 -12.40 -31.97
C THR A 150 -9.94 -12.13 -31.30
N ILE A 151 -11.02 -12.00 -32.09
CA ILE A 151 -12.41 -11.89 -31.61
C ILE A 151 -12.79 -13.10 -30.74
N LYS A 152 -12.43 -14.33 -31.16
CA LYS A 152 -12.63 -15.54 -30.36
C LYS A 152 -11.75 -15.57 -29.10
N HIS A 153 -10.47 -15.20 -29.21
CA HIS A 153 -9.51 -15.28 -28.10
C HIS A 153 -9.94 -14.45 -26.89
N PHE A 154 -10.32 -13.19 -27.11
CA PHE A 154 -10.82 -12.28 -26.07
C PHE A 154 -12.35 -12.38 -25.86
N ASN A 155 -13.02 -13.37 -26.46
CA ASN A 155 -14.46 -13.60 -26.37
C ASN A 155 -15.31 -12.33 -26.63
N ILE A 156 -14.86 -11.48 -27.57
CA ILE A 156 -15.43 -10.16 -27.84
C ILE A 156 -16.89 -10.31 -28.29
N GLY A 157 -17.78 -9.47 -27.76
CA GLY A 157 -19.23 -9.56 -28.03
C GLY A 157 -19.88 -8.26 -28.48
N PHE A 158 -21.21 -8.26 -28.57
CA PHE A 158 -22.03 -7.09 -28.83
C PHE A 158 -23.33 -7.10 -28.00
N SER A 159 -23.65 -5.98 -27.36
CA SER A 159 -24.95 -5.72 -26.71
C SER A 159 -25.93 -5.15 -27.73
N ASN A 160 -27.17 -5.67 -27.73
CA ASN A 160 -28.16 -5.27 -28.73
C ASN A 160 -28.63 -3.81 -28.53
N ILE A 161 -29.26 -3.22 -29.55
CA ILE A 161 -29.66 -1.80 -29.55
C ILE A 161 -30.99 -1.53 -28.84
N ASN A 162 -31.96 -2.45 -28.84
CA ASN A 162 -33.27 -2.18 -28.23
C ASN A 162 -33.16 -2.23 -26.70
N TRP A 163 -33.68 -1.20 -26.02
CA TRP A 163 -33.53 -0.94 -24.58
C TRP A 163 -33.85 -2.13 -23.67
N ASN A 164 -34.91 -2.89 -23.99
CA ASN A 164 -35.47 -3.93 -23.12
C ASN A 164 -34.96 -5.34 -23.48
N ASN A 165 -33.95 -5.50 -24.35
CA ASN A 165 -33.47 -6.83 -24.79
C ASN A 165 -33.02 -7.77 -23.64
N ILE A 166 -32.54 -7.20 -22.54
CA ILE A 166 -32.19 -7.95 -21.33
C ILE A 166 -33.43 -8.17 -20.47
N GLU A 167 -34.25 -7.14 -20.26
CA GLU A 167 -35.49 -7.16 -19.48
C GLU A 167 -36.50 -8.21 -20.00
N ASN A 168 -36.87 -8.17 -21.28
CA ASN A 168 -37.75 -9.16 -21.90
C ASN A 168 -37.18 -10.59 -21.79
N LYS A 169 -35.85 -10.75 -21.77
CA LYS A 169 -35.19 -12.06 -21.61
C LYS A 169 -35.13 -12.53 -20.16
N ILE A 170 -35.09 -11.61 -19.20
CA ILE A 170 -35.24 -11.93 -17.78
C ILE A 170 -36.66 -12.43 -17.53
N GLU A 171 -37.68 -11.72 -18.02
CA GLU A 171 -39.10 -12.06 -17.85
C GLU A 171 -39.44 -13.41 -18.49
N THR A 172 -39.15 -13.59 -19.78
CA THR A 172 -39.44 -14.84 -20.51
C THR A 172 -38.71 -16.07 -19.96
N ASN A 173 -37.55 -15.90 -19.30
CA ASN A 173 -36.79 -16.99 -18.69
C ASN A 173 -36.92 -17.03 -17.15
N LYS A 174 -37.82 -16.24 -16.56
CA LYS A 174 -38.06 -16.10 -15.10
C LYS A 174 -36.77 -15.91 -14.28
N LEU A 175 -35.83 -15.11 -14.78
CA LEU A 175 -34.54 -14.87 -14.13
C LEU A 175 -34.67 -13.80 -13.02
N ASN A 176 -33.72 -13.79 -12.10
CA ASN A 176 -33.69 -12.82 -11.01
C ASN A 176 -33.18 -11.45 -11.48
N PHE A 177 -34.07 -10.45 -11.62
CA PHE A 177 -33.72 -9.08 -12.00
C PHE A 177 -32.59 -8.47 -11.14
N GLN A 178 -32.55 -8.76 -9.84
CA GLN A 178 -31.59 -8.14 -8.94
C GLN A 178 -30.15 -8.56 -9.27
N GLU A 179 -29.91 -9.79 -9.72
CA GLU A 179 -28.56 -10.27 -10.08
C GLU A 179 -27.97 -9.49 -11.26
N PHE A 180 -28.80 -9.01 -12.19
CA PHE A 180 -28.37 -8.17 -13.33
C PHE A 180 -28.03 -6.73 -12.91
N ILE A 181 -28.64 -6.24 -11.82
CA ILE A 181 -28.30 -4.96 -11.18
C ILE A 181 -27.01 -5.13 -10.35
N ASP A 182 -26.88 -6.24 -9.61
CA ASP A 182 -25.71 -6.55 -8.77
C ASP A 182 -24.42 -6.73 -9.57
N ILE A 183 -24.47 -7.31 -10.79
CA ILE A 183 -23.33 -7.32 -11.73
C ILE A 183 -23.23 -6.04 -12.59
N GLY A 184 -24.18 -5.11 -12.43
CA GLY A 184 -24.16 -3.78 -13.03
C GLY A 184 -24.35 -3.74 -14.54
N VAL A 185 -25.08 -4.69 -15.13
CA VAL A 185 -25.47 -4.65 -16.56
C VAL A 185 -26.82 -3.99 -16.77
N LEU A 186 -27.71 -4.01 -15.77
CA LEU A 186 -28.89 -3.15 -15.70
C LEU A 186 -28.65 -1.96 -14.77
N ILE A 187 -29.31 -0.84 -15.05
CA ILE A 187 -29.41 0.33 -14.18
C ILE A 187 -30.89 0.68 -14.03
N VAL A 188 -31.26 1.20 -12.86
CA VAL A 188 -32.57 1.79 -12.58
C VAL A 188 -32.40 3.30 -12.45
N ASN A 189 -33.27 4.10 -13.06
CA ASN A 189 -33.28 5.57 -12.84
C ASN A 189 -34.17 5.97 -11.65
N GLU A 190 -34.13 7.25 -11.28
CA GLU A 190 -34.92 7.83 -10.18
C GLU A 190 -36.44 7.63 -10.34
N LYS A 191 -36.92 7.43 -11.57
CA LYS A 191 -38.33 7.15 -11.90
C LYS A 191 -38.63 5.64 -12.00
N GLY A 192 -37.78 4.79 -11.41
CA GLY A 192 -37.93 3.33 -11.39
C GLY A 192 -37.72 2.62 -12.73
N LYS A 193 -37.43 3.34 -13.82
CA LYS A 193 -37.30 2.75 -15.16
C LYS A 193 -35.94 2.07 -15.32
N LYS A 194 -35.97 0.79 -15.70
CA LYS A 194 -34.78 -0.03 -15.96
C LYS A 194 -34.21 0.22 -17.36
N TYR A 195 -32.91 0.02 -17.54
CA TYR A 195 -32.25 0.06 -18.85
C TYR A 195 -30.94 -0.74 -18.89
N ASP A 196 -30.62 -1.32 -20.05
CA ASP A 196 -29.31 -1.93 -20.34
C ASP A 196 -28.20 -0.86 -20.33
N ARG A 197 -27.24 -1.00 -19.39
CA ARG A 197 -26.06 -0.14 -19.28
C ARG A 197 -25.18 -0.20 -20.52
N LEU A 198 -25.05 -1.40 -21.09
CA LEU A 198 -24.12 -1.74 -22.15
C LEU A 198 -24.71 -1.55 -23.55
N LYS A 199 -26.03 -1.38 -23.69
CA LYS A 199 -26.80 -1.14 -24.93
C LYS A 199 -25.99 -0.60 -26.13
N GLY A 200 -25.98 -1.35 -27.23
CA GLY A 200 -25.43 -0.92 -28.52
C GLY A 200 -23.90 -0.72 -28.55
N ARG A 201 -23.14 -1.59 -27.88
CA ARG A 201 -21.68 -1.49 -27.72
C ARG A 201 -20.97 -2.80 -28.04
N ILE A 202 -19.75 -2.69 -28.58
CA ILE A 202 -18.80 -3.82 -28.60
C ILE A 202 -18.43 -4.11 -27.14
N ILE A 203 -18.53 -5.37 -26.75
CA ILE A 203 -18.34 -5.85 -25.37
C ILE A 203 -17.00 -6.55 -25.23
N PHE A 204 -16.26 -6.16 -24.19
CA PHE A 204 -14.99 -6.75 -23.78
C PHE A 204 -15.20 -7.43 -22.42
N PRO A 205 -15.27 -8.78 -22.36
CA PRO A 205 -15.33 -9.51 -21.10
C PRO A 205 -14.10 -9.20 -20.25
N ILE A 206 -14.30 -8.95 -18.96
CA ILE A 206 -13.21 -8.70 -18.01
C ILE A 206 -13.07 -9.94 -17.13
N TYR A 207 -11.88 -10.54 -17.15
CA TYR A 207 -11.54 -11.74 -16.38
C TYR A 207 -10.87 -11.40 -15.04
N ASN A 208 -11.07 -12.25 -14.03
CA ASN A 208 -10.24 -12.28 -12.81
C ASN A 208 -9.04 -13.23 -12.97
N LYS A 209 -8.22 -13.37 -11.91
CA LYS A 209 -7.04 -14.28 -11.91
C LYS A 209 -7.38 -15.76 -12.15
N ASN A 210 -8.63 -16.17 -11.92
CA ASN A 210 -9.10 -17.55 -12.08
C ASN A 210 -9.69 -17.81 -13.49
N GLY A 211 -9.84 -16.78 -14.34
CA GLY A 211 -10.51 -16.90 -15.64
C GLY A 211 -12.04 -16.80 -15.58
N GLU A 212 -12.61 -16.35 -14.47
CA GLU A 212 -14.03 -16.06 -14.34
C GLU A 212 -14.34 -14.68 -14.94
N VAL A 213 -15.42 -14.55 -15.70
CA VAL A 213 -15.87 -13.23 -16.19
C VAL A 213 -16.53 -12.50 -15.02
N VAL A 214 -16.02 -11.32 -14.69
CA VAL A 214 -16.47 -10.54 -13.51
C VAL A 214 -17.17 -9.23 -13.86
N GLY A 215 -17.00 -8.75 -15.09
CA GLY A 215 -17.62 -7.52 -15.59
C GLY A 215 -17.32 -7.30 -17.06
N PHE A 216 -17.69 -6.13 -17.58
CA PHE A 216 -17.58 -5.81 -19.00
C PHE A 216 -17.04 -4.40 -19.26
N GLY A 217 -16.20 -4.27 -20.28
CA GLY A 217 -15.97 -3.03 -21.02
C GLY A 217 -16.95 -2.92 -22.20
N GLY A 218 -17.32 -1.69 -22.58
CA GLY A 218 -18.28 -1.43 -23.65
C GLY A 218 -17.92 -0.20 -24.50
N ARG A 219 -17.48 -0.39 -25.75
CA ARG A 219 -17.20 0.71 -26.71
C ARG A 219 -18.42 0.99 -27.59
N SER A 220 -18.82 2.25 -27.67
CA SER A 220 -19.89 2.68 -28.59
C SER A 220 -19.48 2.53 -30.06
N ILE A 221 -20.42 2.06 -30.87
CA ILE A 221 -20.31 2.04 -32.33
C ILE A 221 -20.91 3.29 -32.99
N ASN A 222 -21.94 3.90 -32.37
CA ASN A 222 -22.75 4.99 -32.94
C ASN A 222 -22.46 6.33 -32.24
N ASN A 223 -21.20 6.58 -31.86
CA ASN A 223 -20.72 7.79 -31.17
C ASN A 223 -21.46 8.19 -29.86
N THR A 224 -22.26 7.29 -29.28
CA THR A 224 -23.01 7.59 -28.04
C THR A 224 -22.06 7.83 -26.87
N ILE A 225 -22.23 8.98 -26.22
CA ILE A 225 -21.39 9.42 -25.10
C ILE A 225 -21.75 8.61 -23.83
N PRO A 226 -20.77 8.18 -23.02
CA PRO A 226 -19.33 8.23 -23.28
C PRO A 226 -18.87 7.11 -24.24
N LYS A 227 -17.83 7.40 -25.03
CA LYS A 227 -17.23 6.51 -26.07
C LYS A 227 -16.91 5.11 -25.55
N TYR A 228 -16.46 5.01 -24.30
CA TYR A 228 -16.26 3.78 -23.54
C TYR A 228 -17.00 3.84 -22.20
N ILE A 229 -17.45 2.68 -21.71
CA ILE A 229 -17.85 2.45 -20.33
C ILE A 229 -17.26 1.14 -19.82
N ASN A 230 -17.09 1.04 -18.50
CA ASN A 230 -16.87 -0.21 -17.79
C ASN A 230 -18.10 -0.47 -16.89
N SER A 231 -18.32 -1.72 -16.46
CA SER A 231 -19.22 -2.05 -15.33
C SER A 231 -18.96 -1.12 -14.12
N PRO A 232 -19.94 -0.88 -13.22
CA PRO A 232 -19.64 -0.33 -11.90
C PRO A 232 -18.73 -1.28 -11.10
N ASP A 233 -18.25 -0.85 -9.93
CA ASP A 233 -17.64 -1.79 -8.98
C ASP A 233 -18.78 -2.58 -8.30
N THR A 234 -18.69 -3.92 -8.32
CA THR A 234 -19.73 -4.86 -7.88
C THR A 234 -19.21 -5.74 -6.74
N GLU A 235 -19.95 -6.77 -6.32
CA GLU A 235 -19.45 -7.79 -5.38
C GLU A 235 -18.27 -8.57 -5.98
N ILE A 236 -18.36 -8.93 -7.27
CA ILE A 236 -17.37 -9.77 -7.97
C ILE A 236 -16.26 -9.01 -8.72
N PHE A 237 -16.43 -7.71 -8.97
CA PHE A 237 -15.51 -6.89 -9.77
C PHE A 237 -15.16 -5.57 -9.09
N LYS A 238 -13.86 -5.26 -9.00
CA LYS A 238 -13.34 -3.99 -8.49
C LYS A 238 -12.30 -3.44 -9.46
N LYS A 239 -12.56 -2.30 -10.11
CA LYS A 239 -11.65 -1.71 -11.12
C LYS A 239 -10.23 -1.50 -10.60
N GLY A 240 -10.12 -1.10 -9.34
CA GLY A 240 -8.83 -0.87 -8.67
C GLY A 240 -8.05 -2.13 -8.29
N ARG A 241 -8.62 -3.33 -8.48
CA ARG A 241 -7.96 -4.63 -8.24
C ARG A 241 -7.80 -5.49 -9.50
N THR A 242 -8.63 -5.29 -10.53
CA THR A 242 -8.61 -6.06 -11.79
C THR A 242 -7.80 -5.35 -12.89
N ILE A 243 -7.28 -6.11 -13.86
CA ILE A 243 -6.47 -5.64 -15.01
C ILE A 243 -6.90 -6.43 -16.25
N TYR A 244 -7.13 -5.77 -17.39
CA TYR A 244 -7.54 -6.43 -18.65
C TYR A 244 -6.35 -7.05 -19.39
N GLY A 245 -6.56 -8.21 -20.03
CA GLY A 245 -5.52 -8.98 -20.73
C GLY A 245 -4.62 -9.82 -19.82
N LEU A 246 -4.67 -9.62 -18.49
CA LEU A 246 -3.72 -10.25 -17.57
C LEU A 246 -3.95 -11.76 -17.42
N PHE A 247 -5.20 -12.21 -17.44
CA PHE A 247 -5.54 -13.64 -17.41
C PHE A 247 -5.08 -14.35 -18.69
N GLU A 248 -5.32 -13.72 -19.83
CA GLU A 248 -4.99 -14.19 -21.16
C GLU A 248 -3.47 -14.35 -21.34
N ILE A 249 -2.66 -13.47 -20.74
CA ILE A 249 -1.21 -13.63 -20.65
C ILE A 249 -0.84 -14.78 -19.70
N LEU A 250 -1.29 -14.73 -18.44
CA LEU A 250 -0.85 -15.67 -17.40
C LEU A 250 -1.20 -17.13 -17.73
N LYS A 251 -2.33 -17.36 -18.41
CA LYS A 251 -2.74 -18.68 -18.91
C LYS A 251 -1.72 -19.31 -19.86
N ASN A 252 -1.02 -18.51 -20.65
CA ASN A 252 -0.06 -18.96 -21.66
C ASN A 252 1.40 -18.76 -21.20
N ASN A 253 1.65 -17.84 -20.28
CA ASN A 253 2.96 -17.49 -19.74
C ASN A 253 2.85 -17.05 -18.27
N PRO A 254 2.97 -17.98 -17.29
CA PRO A 254 2.80 -17.65 -15.87
C PRO A 254 3.87 -16.73 -15.26
N LYS A 255 5.02 -16.52 -15.93
CA LYS A 255 6.14 -15.70 -15.45
C LYS A 255 6.71 -14.83 -16.59
N PRO A 256 5.96 -13.84 -17.10
CA PRO A 256 6.36 -13.05 -18.26
C PRO A 256 7.58 -12.16 -17.96
N LYS A 257 8.59 -12.19 -18.84
CA LYS A 257 9.86 -11.45 -18.68
C LYS A 257 9.67 -9.92 -18.57
N LYS A 258 8.59 -9.40 -19.17
CA LYS A 258 8.13 -8.01 -19.09
C LYS A 258 6.61 -7.96 -19.23
N LEU A 259 5.98 -6.92 -18.70
CA LEU A 259 4.58 -6.56 -18.98
C LEU A 259 4.51 -5.13 -19.52
N LEU A 260 3.67 -4.91 -20.54
CA LEU A 260 3.43 -3.62 -21.16
C LEU A 260 2.03 -3.12 -20.76
N ILE A 261 1.94 -1.94 -20.15
CA ILE A 261 0.69 -1.33 -19.72
C ILE A 261 0.28 -0.27 -20.74
N VAL A 262 -0.96 -0.36 -21.22
CA VAL A 262 -1.62 0.53 -22.17
C VAL A 262 -2.95 1.03 -21.59
N GLU A 263 -3.60 1.99 -22.24
CA GLU A 263 -4.82 2.63 -21.69
C GLU A 263 -6.11 1.88 -22.08
N GLY A 264 -6.18 1.33 -23.29
CA GLY A 264 -7.41 0.84 -23.90
C GLY A 264 -7.49 -0.67 -24.12
N TYR A 265 -8.73 -1.18 -24.22
CA TYR A 265 -9.00 -2.55 -24.66
C TYR A 265 -8.46 -2.82 -26.07
N PHE A 266 -8.65 -1.86 -27.00
CA PHE A 266 -8.20 -2.00 -28.39
C PHE A 266 -6.69 -2.14 -28.49
N ASP A 267 -5.94 -1.36 -27.71
CA ASP A 267 -4.49 -1.41 -27.60
C ASP A 267 -4.01 -2.85 -27.33
N VAL A 268 -4.53 -3.49 -26.28
CA VAL A 268 -4.21 -4.89 -25.92
C VAL A 268 -4.56 -5.87 -27.04
N ILE A 269 -5.75 -5.72 -27.62
CA ILE A 269 -6.29 -6.62 -28.65
C ILE A 269 -5.46 -6.53 -29.94
N THR A 270 -5.08 -5.31 -30.34
CA THR A 270 -4.26 -5.06 -31.52
C THR A 270 -2.81 -5.48 -31.27
N LEU A 271 -2.21 -5.12 -30.14
CA LEU A 271 -0.85 -5.53 -29.79
C LEU A 271 -0.72 -7.06 -29.75
N PHE A 272 -1.67 -7.76 -29.13
CA PHE A 272 -1.76 -9.23 -29.18
C PHE A 272 -1.81 -9.76 -30.63
N GLN A 273 -2.63 -9.15 -31.49
CA GLN A 273 -2.75 -9.54 -32.90
C GLN A 273 -1.45 -9.27 -33.71
N PHE A 274 -0.63 -8.30 -33.30
CA PHE A 274 0.73 -8.08 -33.79
C PHE A 274 1.80 -8.88 -33.01
N SER A 275 1.41 -9.96 -32.32
CA SER A 275 2.26 -10.86 -31.52
C SER A 275 2.93 -10.24 -30.28
N ILE A 276 2.53 -9.05 -29.86
CA ILE A 276 2.98 -8.39 -28.62
C ILE A 276 2.09 -8.90 -27.46
N ASN A 277 2.22 -10.20 -27.18
CA ASN A 277 1.35 -10.99 -26.31
C ASN A 277 1.60 -10.83 -24.80
N TYR A 278 2.01 -9.63 -24.37
CA TYR A 278 2.30 -9.28 -22.96
C TYR A 278 1.77 -7.88 -22.59
N SER A 279 0.84 -7.35 -23.39
CA SER A 279 0.14 -6.07 -23.19
C SER A 279 -1.11 -6.21 -22.30
N ILE A 280 -1.29 -5.29 -21.36
CA ILE A 280 -2.41 -5.23 -20.41
C ILE A 280 -2.99 -3.82 -20.31
N ALA A 281 -4.30 -3.69 -20.06
CA ALA A 281 -4.96 -2.40 -19.91
C ALA A 281 -5.51 -2.16 -18.49
N LEU A 282 -5.45 -0.90 -18.06
CA LEU A 282 -5.99 -0.45 -16.78
C LEU A 282 -7.50 -0.17 -16.90
N LEU A 283 -8.27 -0.55 -15.88
CA LEU A 283 -9.74 -0.44 -15.90
C LEU A 283 -10.27 0.87 -15.27
N GLY A 284 -9.37 1.83 -15.05
CA GLY A 284 -9.61 3.15 -14.47
C GLY A 284 -8.43 4.09 -14.79
N THR A 285 -8.55 5.37 -14.43
CA THR A 285 -7.65 6.44 -14.96
C THR A 285 -6.19 6.39 -14.49
N SER A 286 -5.83 5.53 -13.54
CA SER A 286 -4.44 5.27 -13.13
C SER A 286 -4.29 3.89 -12.53
N ILE A 287 -3.06 3.39 -12.54
CA ILE A 287 -2.65 2.24 -11.75
C ILE A 287 -2.90 2.50 -10.25
N THR A 288 -3.34 1.49 -9.52
CA THR A 288 -3.49 1.55 -8.05
C THR A 288 -2.31 0.93 -7.32
N ASN A 289 -2.19 1.23 -6.03
CA ASN A 289 -1.27 0.56 -5.10
C ASN A 289 -1.41 -0.97 -5.12
N TYR A 290 -2.61 -1.51 -5.37
CA TYR A 290 -2.83 -2.96 -5.46
C TYR A 290 -2.32 -3.50 -6.81
N GLN A 291 -2.65 -2.83 -7.91
CA GLN A 291 -2.25 -3.25 -9.25
C GLN A 291 -0.73 -3.24 -9.42
N ILE A 292 -0.01 -2.22 -8.95
CA ILE A 292 1.47 -2.19 -9.04
C ILE A 292 2.12 -3.31 -8.21
N GLN A 293 1.58 -3.64 -7.03
CA GLN A 293 2.04 -4.77 -6.23
C GLN A 293 1.76 -6.12 -6.91
N LEU A 294 0.56 -6.31 -7.46
CA LEU A 294 0.18 -7.51 -8.22
C LEU A 294 1.13 -7.73 -9.40
N LEU A 295 1.39 -6.69 -10.18
CA LEU A 295 2.26 -6.77 -11.35
C LEU A 295 3.72 -7.04 -10.96
N PHE A 296 4.23 -6.47 -9.86
CA PHE A 296 5.56 -6.79 -9.35
C PHE A 296 5.70 -8.18 -8.72
N ARG A 297 4.60 -8.86 -8.37
CA ARG A 297 4.61 -10.30 -8.02
C ARG A 297 4.74 -11.18 -9.27
N ILE A 298 4.25 -10.70 -10.41
CA ILE A 298 4.22 -11.43 -11.69
C ILE A 298 5.52 -11.24 -12.49
N THR A 299 6.08 -10.02 -12.50
CA THR A 299 7.29 -9.70 -13.27
C THR A 299 8.20 -8.70 -12.56
N ASN A 300 9.48 -8.67 -12.95
CA ASN A 300 10.44 -7.66 -12.50
C ASN A 300 10.47 -6.43 -13.41
N ASN A 301 9.93 -6.51 -14.64
CA ASN A 301 10.02 -5.44 -15.64
C ASN A 301 8.62 -4.96 -16.05
N ILE A 302 8.25 -3.76 -15.63
CA ILE A 302 7.00 -3.11 -16.00
C ILE A 302 7.31 -1.96 -16.96
N ILE A 303 6.57 -1.87 -18.06
CA ILE A 303 6.73 -0.81 -19.06
C ILE A 303 5.38 -0.16 -19.27
N PHE A 304 5.25 1.14 -19.01
CA PHE A 304 4.03 1.88 -19.33
C PHE A 304 4.19 2.50 -20.72
N CYS A 305 3.14 2.41 -21.55
CA CYS A 305 3.02 3.11 -22.80
C CYS A 305 1.97 4.21 -22.64
N TYR A 306 2.35 5.44 -22.96
CA TYR A 306 1.49 6.62 -22.88
C TYR A 306 1.54 7.40 -24.19
N ASP A 307 0.43 8.05 -24.51
CA ASP A 307 0.30 8.97 -25.64
C ASP A 307 1.34 10.09 -25.54
N GLY A 308 1.76 10.60 -26.71
CA GLY A 308 2.82 11.60 -26.81
C GLY A 308 2.49 13.01 -26.33
N ASP A 309 1.29 13.25 -25.79
CA ASP A 309 0.73 14.57 -25.55
C ASP A 309 1.10 15.14 -24.15
N PHE A 310 0.28 16.03 -23.60
CA PHE A 310 0.42 16.52 -22.22
C PHE A 310 -0.28 15.59 -21.21
N ALA A 311 -1.46 15.04 -21.53
CA ALA A 311 -2.23 14.19 -20.63
C ALA A 311 -1.50 12.88 -20.32
N GLY A 312 -0.94 12.20 -21.32
CA GLY A 312 -0.11 11.00 -21.15
C GLY A 312 1.15 11.25 -20.31
N LYS A 313 1.75 12.44 -20.41
CA LYS A 313 2.90 12.83 -19.58
C LYS A 313 2.54 13.11 -18.12
N GLU A 314 1.36 13.67 -17.84
CA GLU A 314 0.86 13.79 -16.46
C GLU A 314 0.34 12.46 -15.90
N ALA A 315 -0.23 11.59 -16.73
CA ALA A 315 -0.58 10.21 -16.37
C ALA A 315 0.67 9.42 -15.98
N ALA A 316 1.73 9.46 -16.80
CA ALA A 316 3.04 8.90 -16.48
C ALA A 316 3.62 9.45 -15.18
N TRP A 317 3.54 10.77 -14.95
CA TRP A 317 4.03 11.40 -13.72
C TRP A 317 3.27 10.94 -12.47
N ARG A 318 1.93 10.82 -12.56
CA ARG A 318 1.09 10.23 -11.49
C ARG A 318 1.44 8.76 -11.24
N THR A 319 1.57 7.97 -12.30
CA THR A 319 1.99 6.56 -12.25
C THR A 319 3.36 6.37 -11.60
N LEU A 320 4.35 7.21 -11.95
CA LEU A 320 5.66 7.22 -11.30
C LEU A 320 5.50 7.43 -9.79
N LYS A 321 4.81 8.51 -9.38
CA LYS A 321 4.60 8.86 -7.96
C LYS A 321 3.88 7.75 -7.15
N ILE A 322 2.98 7.00 -7.78
CA ILE A 322 2.28 5.84 -7.19
C ILE A 322 3.20 4.62 -7.10
N SER A 323 4.14 4.46 -8.04
CA SER A 323 4.99 3.28 -8.13
C SER A 323 6.23 3.31 -7.23
N LEU A 324 6.75 4.51 -6.90
CA LEU A 324 7.97 4.69 -6.07
C LEU A 324 8.01 3.81 -4.80
N PRO A 325 6.92 3.67 -3.99
CA PRO A 325 6.90 2.83 -2.79
C PRO A 325 7.14 1.33 -2.99
N TYR A 326 7.16 0.87 -4.25
CA TYR A 326 7.23 -0.54 -4.63
C TYR A 326 8.49 -0.88 -5.44
N ILE A 327 9.38 0.11 -5.67
CA ILE A 327 10.66 -0.08 -6.38
C ILE A 327 11.70 -0.68 -5.42
N HIS A 328 11.63 -1.99 -5.20
CA HIS A 328 12.70 -2.75 -4.57
C HIS A 328 13.86 -2.94 -5.57
N ASP A 329 15.06 -3.25 -5.07
CA ASP A 329 16.19 -3.55 -5.95
C ASP A 329 15.85 -4.79 -6.81
N GLY A 330 16.21 -4.74 -8.11
CA GLY A 330 15.79 -5.74 -9.09
C GLY A 330 14.36 -5.58 -9.64
N LYS A 331 13.60 -4.54 -9.24
CA LYS A 331 12.33 -4.13 -9.87
C LYS A 331 12.56 -2.91 -10.75
N TYR A 332 12.08 -2.96 -11.99
CA TYR A 332 12.33 -1.95 -13.02
C TYR A 332 11.03 -1.41 -13.61
N ILE A 333 10.98 -0.09 -13.79
CA ILE A 333 9.93 0.60 -14.56
C ILE A 333 10.57 1.38 -15.72
N LYS A 334 9.96 1.27 -16.90
CA LYS A 334 10.21 2.14 -18.04
C LYS A 334 8.92 2.81 -18.53
N PHE A 335 9.08 3.90 -19.29
CA PHE A 335 8.02 4.67 -19.92
C PHE A 335 8.30 4.79 -21.42
N VAL A 336 7.38 4.31 -22.26
CA VAL A 336 7.29 4.63 -23.69
C VAL A 336 6.34 5.82 -23.83
N PHE A 337 6.81 6.87 -24.49
CA PHE A 337 5.95 7.95 -24.97
C PHE A 337 5.82 7.79 -26.49
N LEU A 338 4.59 7.75 -26.98
CA LEU A 338 4.29 7.68 -28.40
C LEU A 338 4.49 9.04 -29.10
N PRO A 339 4.39 9.13 -30.43
CA PRO A 339 4.22 10.42 -31.10
C PRO A 339 2.91 11.11 -30.69
N GLY A 340 2.80 12.42 -30.96
CA GLY A 340 1.56 13.15 -30.68
C GLY A 340 0.42 12.68 -31.60
N GLY A 341 -0.75 12.40 -31.03
CA GLY A 341 -1.92 11.93 -31.78
C GLY A 341 -1.92 10.44 -32.16
N GLU A 342 -0.97 9.66 -31.63
CA GLU A 342 -0.88 8.21 -31.83
C GLU A 342 -1.19 7.47 -30.52
N ASP A 343 -2.03 6.44 -30.61
CA ASP A 343 -2.26 5.46 -29.54
C ASP A 343 -1.57 4.11 -29.91
N PRO A 344 -1.52 3.11 -29.02
CA PRO A 344 -0.87 1.83 -29.34
C PRO A 344 -1.56 1.05 -30.47
N ASP A 345 -2.87 1.26 -30.71
CA ASP A 345 -3.64 0.64 -31.80
C ASP A 345 -3.26 1.26 -33.17
N THR A 346 -3.06 2.58 -33.25
CA THR A 346 -2.65 3.25 -34.50
C THR A 346 -1.18 3.03 -34.84
N ILE A 347 -0.26 3.19 -33.88
CA ILE A 347 1.18 3.19 -34.18
C ILE A 347 1.71 1.78 -34.53
N VAL A 348 1.20 0.71 -33.90
CA VAL A 348 1.64 -0.66 -34.22
C VAL A 348 1.19 -1.09 -35.62
N ARG A 349 0.07 -0.55 -36.12
CA ARG A 349 -0.40 -0.78 -37.50
C ARG A 349 0.45 -0.05 -38.54
N LYS A 350 0.91 1.15 -38.20
CA LYS A 350 1.78 1.98 -39.07
C LYS A 350 3.19 1.41 -39.17
N GLU A 351 3.78 0.99 -38.06
CA GLU A 351 5.21 0.64 -37.98
C GLU A 351 5.51 -0.87 -37.89
N GLY A 352 4.51 -1.67 -37.52
CA GLY A 352 4.64 -3.11 -37.29
C GLY A 352 5.37 -3.49 -36.00
N CYS A 353 5.21 -4.76 -35.61
CA CYS A 353 5.73 -5.33 -34.36
C CYS A 353 7.24 -5.07 -34.16
N LYS A 354 8.06 -5.26 -35.20
CA LYS A 354 9.53 -5.07 -35.13
C LYS A 354 9.94 -3.66 -34.70
N ASN A 355 9.21 -2.62 -35.11
CA ASN A 355 9.53 -1.24 -34.75
C ASN A 355 8.90 -0.83 -33.41
N PHE A 356 7.69 -1.32 -33.10
CA PHE A 356 7.10 -1.15 -31.78
C PHE A 356 7.97 -1.78 -30.68
N GLU A 357 8.55 -2.96 -30.90
CA GLU A 357 9.55 -3.56 -29.99
C GLU A 357 10.83 -2.73 -29.84
N LYS A 358 11.29 -2.00 -30.88
CA LYS A 358 12.39 -1.03 -30.75
C LYS A 358 11.99 0.12 -29.80
N ARG A 359 10.75 0.65 -29.90
CA ARG A 359 10.23 1.67 -28.97
C ARG A 359 10.21 1.15 -27.53
N ILE A 360 9.78 -0.10 -27.31
CA ILE A 360 9.79 -0.75 -25.99
C ILE A 360 11.22 -0.95 -25.47
N LYS A 361 12.17 -1.40 -26.31
CA LYS A 361 13.58 -1.57 -25.93
C LYS A 361 14.20 -0.24 -25.46
N ASN A 362 13.94 0.81 -26.22
CA ASN A 362 14.45 2.17 -26.01
C ASN A 362 13.65 2.99 -24.98
N ALA A 363 12.68 2.40 -24.29
CA ALA A 363 11.81 3.08 -23.34
C ALA A 363 12.61 3.78 -22.21
N THR A 364 12.17 4.99 -21.83
CA THR A 364 12.84 5.84 -20.84
C THR A 364 12.76 5.21 -19.46
N HIS A 365 13.89 5.02 -18.79
CA HIS A 365 13.94 4.47 -17.43
C HIS A 365 13.32 5.43 -16.41
N LEU A 366 12.74 4.91 -15.32
CA LEU A 366 12.10 5.71 -14.27
C LEU A 366 13.02 6.80 -13.69
N SER A 367 14.32 6.53 -13.52
CA SER A 367 15.31 7.52 -13.07
C SER A 367 15.42 8.70 -14.03
N LYS A 368 15.66 8.41 -15.31
CA LYS A 368 15.74 9.43 -16.36
C LYS A 368 14.44 10.23 -16.46
N PHE A 369 13.27 9.58 -16.49
CA PHE A 369 11.99 10.31 -16.55
C PHE A 369 11.72 11.16 -15.30
N LEU A 370 12.15 10.73 -14.11
CA LEU A 370 12.09 11.54 -12.88
C LEU A 370 12.89 12.84 -13.02
N PHE A 371 14.14 12.76 -13.49
CA PHE A 371 14.99 13.95 -13.65
C PHE A 371 14.58 14.81 -14.85
N ASP A 372 14.34 14.23 -16.03
CA ASP A 372 13.91 14.96 -17.23
C ASP A 372 12.63 15.78 -16.96
N LYS A 373 11.68 15.25 -16.17
CA LYS A 373 10.44 15.93 -15.80
C LYS A 373 10.64 17.09 -14.83
N LEU A 374 11.59 16.97 -13.90
CA LEU A 374 11.83 17.97 -12.84
C LEU A 374 12.82 19.06 -13.26
N LEU A 375 13.82 18.73 -14.10
CA LEU A 375 14.83 19.67 -14.58
C LEU A 375 14.29 20.68 -15.62
N LYS A 376 13.16 20.38 -16.27
CA LYS A 376 12.71 21.10 -17.48
C LYS A 376 12.67 22.64 -17.34
N ASN A 377 12.39 23.15 -16.14
CA ASN A 377 12.28 24.58 -15.84
C ASN A 377 13.18 24.96 -14.63
N ILE A 378 14.41 24.44 -14.54
CA ILE A 378 15.34 24.68 -13.42
C ILE A 378 16.72 25.06 -13.97
N ASN A 379 17.20 26.28 -13.67
CA ASN A 379 18.59 26.65 -13.94
C ASN A 379 19.50 26.01 -12.88
N LEU A 380 20.45 25.18 -13.33
CA LEU A 380 21.43 24.52 -12.46
C LEU A 380 22.60 25.42 -12.03
N GLU A 381 22.80 26.59 -12.65
CA GLU A 381 23.78 27.58 -12.19
C GLU A 381 23.31 28.19 -10.86
N SER A 382 22.02 28.55 -10.81
CA SER A 382 21.31 29.14 -9.67
C SER A 382 21.35 28.24 -8.43
N ILE A 383 22.03 28.68 -7.38
CA ILE A 383 22.12 27.98 -6.08
C ILE A 383 20.72 27.79 -5.47
N ARG A 384 19.84 28.78 -5.63
CA ARG A 384 18.44 28.75 -5.18
C ARG A 384 17.66 27.62 -5.86
N GLU A 385 17.84 27.45 -7.17
CA GLU A 385 17.12 26.46 -7.96
C GLU A 385 17.71 25.04 -7.82
N ARG A 386 19.03 24.90 -7.63
CA ARG A 386 19.64 23.65 -7.19
C ARG A 386 19.12 23.19 -5.82
N SER A 387 18.97 24.12 -4.88
CA SER A 387 18.35 23.84 -3.57
C SER A 387 16.88 23.44 -3.73
N TYR A 388 16.13 24.13 -4.59
CA TYR A 388 14.75 23.77 -4.90
C TYR A 388 14.63 22.37 -5.54
N LEU A 389 15.47 22.03 -6.52
CA LEU A 389 15.56 20.70 -7.13
C LEU A 389 15.78 19.62 -6.08
N SER A 390 16.71 19.83 -5.15
CA SER A 390 16.93 18.92 -4.02
C SER A 390 15.66 18.74 -3.17
N SER A 391 14.98 19.84 -2.82
CA SER A 391 13.77 19.81 -2.00
C SER A 391 12.57 19.08 -2.64
N ILE A 392 12.47 19.05 -3.97
CA ILE A 392 11.39 18.34 -4.69
C ILE A 392 11.77 16.90 -5.11
N VAL A 393 13.05 16.62 -5.38
CA VAL A 393 13.54 15.27 -5.72
C VAL A 393 13.65 14.38 -4.47
N MET A 394 14.19 14.90 -3.37
CA MET A 394 14.48 14.11 -2.17
C MET A 394 13.24 13.38 -1.59
N PRO A 395 12.04 14.00 -1.46
CA PRO A 395 10.83 13.32 -1.00
C PRO A 395 10.30 12.24 -1.95
N LEU A 396 10.80 12.17 -3.19
CA LEU A 396 10.48 11.12 -4.16
C LEU A 396 11.48 9.96 -4.06
N ILE A 397 12.79 10.26 -4.00
CA ILE A 397 13.84 9.26 -3.72
C ILE A 397 13.53 8.51 -2.41
N ASN A 398 13.10 9.22 -1.36
CA ASN A 398 12.78 8.64 -0.06
C ASN A 398 11.65 7.61 -0.03
N LYS A 399 10.79 7.59 -1.05
CA LYS A 399 9.71 6.60 -1.14
C LYS A 399 10.22 5.23 -1.59
N ILE A 400 11.36 5.17 -2.26
CA ILE A 400 11.91 3.96 -2.85
C ILE A 400 12.42 3.02 -1.74
N PRO A 401 11.99 1.74 -1.69
CA PRO A 401 12.54 0.77 -0.74
C PRO A 401 13.87 0.14 -1.19
N GLY A 402 14.18 0.14 -2.50
CA GLY A 402 15.47 -0.33 -3.04
C GLY A 402 16.64 0.55 -2.58
N LYS A 403 17.64 -0.08 -1.95
CA LYS A 403 18.83 0.58 -1.42
C LYS A 403 19.78 1.01 -2.54
N ILE A 404 20.03 0.11 -3.50
CA ILE A 404 20.94 0.35 -4.63
C ILE A 404 20.33 1.42 -5.55
N MET A 405 19.04 1.30 -5.87
CA MET A 405 18.30 2.30 -6.64
C MET A 405 18.37 3.70 -5.99
N ARG A 406 18.25 3.79 -4.66
CA ARG A 406 18.38 5.07 -3.94
C ARG A 406 19.79 5.65 -3.97
N ILE A 407 20.82 4.83 -3.85
CA ILE A 407 22.22 5.31 -3.92
C ILE A 407 22.47 5.94 -5.30
N TYR A 408 22.10 5.26 -6.39
CA TYR A 408 22.25 5.82 -7.74
C TYR A 408 21.45 7.12 -7.96
N LEU A 409 20.21 7.20 -7.47
CA LEU A 409 19.40 8.42 -7.60
C LEU A 409 19.94 9.59 -6.75
N LEU A 410 20.55 9.31 -5.59
CA LEU A 410 21.23 10.33 -4.78
C LEU A 410 22.53 10.81 -5.42
N GLN A 411 23.31 9.91 -6.04
CA GLN A 411 24.48 10.27 -6.83
C GLN A 411 24.09 11.09 -8.06
N GLU A 412 23.04 10.68 -8.78
CA GLU A 412 22.54 11.42 -9.95
C GLU A 412 22.01 12.82 -9.56
N LEU A 413 21.31 12.95 -8.42
CA LEU A 413 20.93 14.25 -7.86
C LEU A 413 22.17 15.08 -7.49
N GLY A 414 23.12 14.48 -6.77
CA GLY A 414 24.34 15.13 -6.28
C GLY A 414 25.19 15.71 -7.40
N ASN A 415 25.40 14.95 -8.47
CA ASN A 415 26.11 15.40 -9.67
C ASN A 415 25.41 16.60 -10.33
N LYS A 416 24.07 16.64 -10.34
CA LYS A 416 23.28 17.75 -10.93
C LYS A 416 23.29 19.03 -10.06
N ILE A 417 23.52 18.94 -8.75
CA ILE A 417 23.54 20.11 -7.84
C ILE A 417 24.95 20.53 -7.38
N GLY A 418 25.99 19.79 -7.76
CA GLY A 418 27.37 20.05 -7.33
C GLY A 418 27.70 19.55 -5.92
N ILE A 419 26.99 18.53 -5.44
CA ILE A 419 27.22 17.87 -4.13
C ILE A 419 27.40 16.36 -4.39
N PRO A 420 28.57 15.91 -4.89
CA PRO A 420 28.77 14.52 -5.32
C PRO A 420 28.79 13.51 -4.16
N ASP A 421 29.10 13.92 -2.92
CA ASP A 421 28.96 13.02 -1.78
C ASP A 421 27.49 12.81 -1.39
N HIS A 422 26.93 11.71 -1.91
CA HIS A 422 25.62 11.22 -1.54
C HIS A 422 25.42 11.01 -0.01
N ASN A 423 26.47 10.82 0.79
CA ASN A 423 26.34 10.72 2.25
C ASN A 423 26.00 12.08 2.89
N VAL A 424 26.53 13.18 2.37
CA VAL A 424 26.10 14.55 2.75
C VAL A 424 24.62 14.75 2.40
N LEU A 425 24.18 14.28 1.23
CA LEU A 425 22.76 14.33 0.85
C LEU A 425 21.87 13.46 1.76
N MET A 426 22.33 12.28 2.18
CA MET A 426 21.61 11.47 3.19
C MET A 426 21.52 12.14 4.57
N LYS A 427 22.47 13.01 4.93
CA LYS A 427 22.42 13.80 6.19
C LYS A 427 21.46 14.97 6.09
N PHE A 428 21.43 15.70 4.97
CA PHE A 428 20.43 16.76 4.73
C PHE A 428 18.99 16.22 4.66
N ASN A 429 18.83 14.94 4.34
CA ASN A 429 17.55 14.23 4.24
C ASN A 429 16.71 14.17 5.54
N VAL A 430 17.24 14.66 6.66
CA VAL A 430 16.53 14.80 7.94
C VAL A 430 15.67 16.07 7.98
N ILE A 431 15.83 16.98 7.00
CA ILE A 431 15.26 18.33 6.95
C ILE A 431 14.53 18.52 5.61
N GLU A 432 13.20 18.50 5.51
CA GLU A 432 12.17 18.21 6.53
C GLU A 432 11.06 17.27 6.00
N THR A 433 9.85 17.63 5.52
CA THR A 433 8.95 18.81 5.67
C THR A 433 7.62 18.37 6.31
N GLN A 434 7.01 17.29 5.80
CA GLN A 434 5.65 16.83 6.13
C GLN A 434 5.43 16.35 7.58
N LYS A 435 6.41 16.53 8.49
CA LYS A 435 6.30 16.11 9.89
C LYS A 435 5.99 17.25 10.87
N ILE A 436 6.27 18.52 10.60
CA ILE A 436 6.12 19.57 11.63
C ILE A 436 4.65 19.76 12.06
N LEU A 437 3.74 20.05 11.12
CA LEU A 437 2.32 20.27 11.41
C LEU A 437 1.57 19.05 11.97
N LYS A 438 2.13 17.82 11.85
CA LYS A 438 1.55 16.60 12.45
C LYS A 438 2.37 16.01 13.62
N LYS A 439 3.55 16.55 13.91
CA LYS A 439 4.33 16.20 15.10
C LYS A 439 3.76 16.86 16.34
N HIS A 440 3.25 18.10 16.29
CA HIS A 440 2.83 18.81 17.51
C HIS A 440 1.82 18.03 18.37
N ASP A 441 0.87 17.32 17.77
CA ASP A 441 -0.07 16.48 18.54
C ASP A 441 0.48 15.08 18.87
N LYS A 442 1.30 14.48 17.99
CA LYS A 442 1.90 13.15 18.25
C LYS A 442 3.10 13.19 19.21
N PHE A 443 3.75 14.34 19.38
CA PHE A 443 4.81 14.57 20.36
C PHE A 443 4.23 14.95 21.73
N LYS A 444 3.08 15.65 21.78
CA LYS A 444 2.26 15.74 23.00
C LYS A 444 1.92 14.33 23.52
N SER A 445 1.40 13.43 22.68
CA SER A 445 0.98 12.11 23.16
C SER A 445 2.16 11.22 23.61
N LEU A 446 3.29 11.18 22.89
CA LEU A 446 4.44 10.39 23.34
C LEU A 446 5.08 10.93 24.65
N THR A 447 5.19 12.25 24.81
CA THR A 447 5.73 12.82 26.07
C THR A 447 4.76 12.62 27.24
N GLN A 448 3.45 12.76 27.01
CA GLN A 448 2.42 12.40 27.98
C GLN A 448 2.47 10.92 28.37
N MET A 449 2.73 10.01 27.43
CA MET A 449 2.91 8.58 27.73
C MET A 449 4.18 8.33 28.57
N THR A 450 5.34 8.94 28.24
CA THR A 450 6.55 8.80 29.06
C THR A 450 6.31 9.29 30.49
N MET A 451 5.74 10.49 30.67
CA MET A 451 5.46 11.03 32.00
C MET A 451 4.38 10.24 32.75
N ARG A 452 3.34 9.75 32.06
CA ARG A 452 2.32 8.87 32.65
C ARG A 452 2.92 7.56 33.16
N THR A 453 3.80 6.92 32.39
CA THR A 453 4.48 5.69 32.82
C THR A 453 5.38 5.96 34.02
N LEU A 454 6.21 7.00 33.99
CA LEU A 454 7.07 7.38 35.12
C LEU A 454 6.26 7.66 36.39
N ILE A 455 5.20 8.48 36.31
CA ILE A 455 4.33 8.82 37.44
C ILE A 455 3.59 7.57 37.97
N SER A 456 3.03 6.74 37.08
CA SER A 456 2.25 5.57 37.51
C SER A 456 3.11 4.50 38.14
N LEU A 457 4.28 4.18 37.56
CA LEU A 457 5.22 3.22 38.13
C LEU A 457 5.78 3.71 39.47
N LEU A 458 6.06 5.00 39.61
CA LEU A 458 6.51 5.59 40.88
C LEU A 458 5.45 5.49 41.98
N ILE A 459 4.19 5.83 41.67
CA ILE A 459 3.08 5.70 42.62
C ILE A 459 2.86 4.24 43.02
N GLN A 460 2.92 3.30 42.06
CA GLN A 460 2.70 1.88 42.31
C GLN A 460 3.89 1.18 43.00
N LYS A 461 5.13 1.67 42.80
CA LYS A 461 6.35 1.16 43.44
C LYS A 461 7.27 2.30 43.92
N PRO A 462 6.97 2.93 45.08
CA PRO A 462 7.65 4.13 45.58
C PRO A 462 9.17 4.06 45.65
N LYS A 463 9.73 2.89 45.96
CA LYS A 463 11.18 2.65 46.05
C LYS A 463 11.95 2.96 44.76
N LEU A 464 11.26 3.05 43.61
CA LEU A 464 11.85 3.50 42.34
C LEU A 464 12.38 4.95 42.40
N ALA A 465 11.94 5.79 43.36
CA ALA A 465 12.46 7.13 43.56
C ALA A 465 13.98 7.17 43.80
N LEU A 466 14.53 6.15 44.47
CA LEU A 466 15.97 6.00 44.74
C LEU A 466 16.79 5.80 43.46
N CYS A 467 16.15 5.44 42.35
CA CYS A 467 16.78 5.29 41.04
C CYS A 467 16.77 6.59 40.21
N VAL A 468 16.17 7.68 40.71
CA VAL A 468 16.04 8.94 39.98
C VAL A 468 17.26 9.84 40.22
N PRO A 469 18.07 10.16 39.19
CA PRO A 469 19.19 11.08 39.34
C PRO A 469 18.71 12.52 39.61
N PRO A 470 19.56 13.40 40.18
CA PRO A 470 19.19 14.80 40.45
C PRO A 470 18.92 15.57 39.14
N ILE A 471 17.64 15.72 38.78
CA ILE A 471 17.19 16.48 37.61
C ILE A 471 17.11 17.97 37.99
N LYS A 472 18.05 18.78 37.47
CA LYS A 472 17.91 20.24 37.50
C LYS A 472 16.84 20.67 36.51
N ASN A 473 15.72 21.20 37.01
CA ASN A 473 14.67 21.76 36.18
C ASN A 473 15.17 23.09 35.58
N SER A 474 15.37 23.16 34.26
CA SER A 474 15.72 24.41 33.59
C SER A 474 14.45 25.22 33.33
N ASN A 475 14.43 26.49 33.73
CA ASN A 475 13.22 27.33 33.78
C ASN A 475 12.44 27.45 32.46
N ASN A 476 13.09 27.15 31.32
CA ASN A 476 12.50 27.25 29.99
C ASN A 476 11.88 25.92 29.49
N PHE A 477 12.10 24.79 30.15
CA PHE A 477 11.69 23.46 29.66
C PHE A 477 10.38 22.96 30.28
N GLN A 478 9.25 23.40 29.73
CA GLN A 478 7.93 23.17 30.32
C GLN A 478 7.26 21.84 29.89
N LEU A 479 7.71 20.70 30.43
CA LEU A 479 7.01 19.41 30.27
C LEU A 479 5.79 19.27 31.19
N LYS A 480 4.62 18.99 30.60
CA LYS A 480 3.39 18.69 31.37
C LYS A 480 3.57 17.43 32.22
N GLY A 481 3.46 17.59 33.54
CA GLY A 481 3.61 16.52 34.52
C GLY A 481 5.02 16.37 35.10
N LEU A 482 6.04 17.09 34.59
CA LEU A 482 7.40 17.01 35.15
C LEU A 482 7.46 17.52 36.60
N SER A 483 6.77 18.62 36.92
CA SER A 483 6.66 19.12 38.29
C SER A 483 6.01 18.11 39.24
N ILE A 484 4.93 17.45 38.82
CA ILE A 484 4.24 16.41 39.60
C ILE A 484 5.16 15.20 39.82
N PHE A 485 5.93 14.81 38.80
CA PHE A 485 6.89 13.71 38.93
C PHE A 485 8.03 14.06 39.91
N LEU A 486 8.61 15.26 39.81
CA LEU A 486 9.69 15.69 40.72
C LEU A 486 9.21 15.85 42.17
N ASP A 487 7.97 16.30 42.38
CA ASP A 487 7.35 16.39 43.70
C ASP A 487 7.08 15.00 44.30
N LEU A 488 6.54 14.06 43.50
CA LEU A 488 6.38 12.65 43.90
C LEU A 488 7.73 12.01 44.26
N VAL A 489 8.78 12.24 43.45
CA VAL A 489 10.13 11.73 43.74
C VAL A 489 10.65 12.30 45.06
N LYS A 490 10.48 13.61 45.29
CA LYS A 490 10.83 14.24 46.56
C LYS A 490 10.08 13.60 47.74
N LYS A 491 8.76 13.40 47.64
CA LYS A 491 7.96 12.75 48.69
C LYS A 491 8.35 11.29 48.95
N CYS A 492 8.67 10.53 47.90
CA CYS A 492 9.17 9.16 48.05
C CYS A 492 10.57 9.10 48.69
N ILE A 493 11.41 10.13 48.51
CA ILE A 493 12.73 10.24 49.16
C ILE A 493 12.60 10.71 50.61
N GLU A 494 11.68 11.64 50.90
CA GLU A 494 11.34 12.06 52.28
C GLU A 494 10.75 10.91 53.12
N PHE A 495 10.02 9.98 52.48
CA PHE A 495 9.36 8.86 53.15
C PHE A 495 9.69 7.51 52.48
N PRO A 496 10.94 7.00 52.58
CA PRO A 496 11.45 5.88 51.76
C PRO A 496 10.76 4.52 51.96
N ASN A 497 9.99 4.37 53.04
CA ASN A 497 9.19 3.18 53.34
C ASN A 497 7.70 3.32 53.00
N CYS A 498 7.27 4.40 52.35
CA CYS A 498 5.87 4.61 52.01
C CYS A 498 5.35 3.59 50.98
N ASN A 499 4.08 3.22 51.11
CA ASN A 499 3.34 2.45 50.13
C ASN A 499 2.40 3.34 49.29
N THR A 500 1.83 2.79 48.23
CA THR A 500 0.90 3.47 47.31
C THR A 500 -0.23 4.21 48.01
N GLY A 501 -0.84 3.62 49.05
CA GLY A 501 -1.91 4.25 49.81
C GLY A 501 -1.44 5.44 50.64
N GLN A 502 -0.28 5.30 51.30
CA GLN A 502 0.33 6.38 52.07
C GLN A 502 0.73 7.58 51.18
N ILE A 503 1.23 7.33 49.96
CA ILE A 503 1.45 8.42 48.99
C ILE A 503 0.13 9.10 48.63
N LEU A 504 -0.90 8.35 48.26
CA LEU A 504 -2.19 8.95 47.86
C LEU A 504 -2.78 9.82 48.98
N GLU A 505 -2.61 9.40 50.24
CA GLU A 505 -3.06 10.16 51.41
C GLU A 505 -2.35 11.53 51.54
N MET A 506 -1.03 11.60 51.30
CA MET A 506 -0.27 12.87 51.27
C MET A 506 -0.83 13.87 50.24
N TYR A 507 -1.56 13.39 49.22
CA TYR A 507 -2.17 14.22 48.18
C TYR A 507 -3.69 14.36 48.31
N ARG A 508 -4.36 13.80 49.33
CA ARG A 508 -5.84 13.74 49.44
C ARG A 508 -6.54 15.08 49.16
N ASN A 509 -6.04 16.16 49.77
CA ASN A 509 -6.64 17.49 49.68
C ASN A 509 -6.08 18.35 48.53
N THR A 510 -5.45 17.74 47.51
CA THR A 510 -4.80 18.45 46.39
C THR A 510 -5.56 18.29 45.07
N LYS A 511 -5.45 19.30 44.19
CA LYS A 511 -6.07 19.32 42.83
C LYS A 511 -5.53 18.26 41.85
N ILE A 512 -4.70 17.31 42.31
CA ILE A 512 -4.16 16.20 41.53
C ILE A 512 -4.52 14.81 42.07
N PHE A 513 -5.16 14.71 43.24
CA PHE A 513 -5.49 13.44 43.92
C PHE A 513 -6.14 12.40 42.98
N ASP A 514 -7.22 12.76 42.29
CA ASP A 514 -7.96 11.84 41.42
C ASP A 514 -7.11 11.26 40.29
N LYS A 515 -6.16 12.06 39.76
CA LYS A 515 -5.24 11.63 38.70
C LYS A 515 -4.19 10.67 39.25
N LEU A 516 -3.67 10.92 40.45
CA LEU A 516 -2.77 10.00 41.13
C LEU A 516 -3.47 8.68 41.48
N ASN A 517 -4.72 8.73 41.93
CA ASN A 517 -5.59 7.57 42.23
C ASN A 517 -5.89 6.76 40.95
N GLN A 518 -6.15 7.42 39.82
CA GLN A 518 -6.26 6.78 38.51
C GLN A 518 -4.95 6.12 38.06
N PHE A 519 -3.79 6.77 38.30
CA PHE A 519 -2.48 6.20 37.97
C PHE A 519 -2.10 5.02 38.88
N ALA A 520 -2.45 5.05 40.17
CA ALA A 520 -2.27 3.92 41.08
C ALA A 520 -3.01 2.65 40.62
N LYS A 521 -4.18 2.82 39.97
CA LYS A 521 -5.02 1.73 39.46
C LYS A 521 -4.74 1.36 37.99
N TRP A 522 -3.81 2.04 37.32
CA TRP A 522 -3.60 1.85 35.89
C TRP A 522 -2.75 0.60 35.59
N ASN A 523 -3.39 -0.42 35.00
CA ASN A 523 -2.69 -1.56 34.43
C ASN A 523 -1.83 -1.11 33.22
N HIS A 524 -0.52 -1.08 33.44
CA HIS A 524 0.49 -0.67 32.46
C HIS A 524 1.00 -1.83 31.58
N MET A 525 0.55 -3.07 31.80
CA MET A 525 0.93 -4.28 31.04
C MET A 525 2.44 -4.55 30.94
N ILE A 526 3.22 -4.18 31.97
CA ILE A 526 4.66 -4.48 32.07
C ILE A 526 4.82 -5.69 32.98
N ILE A 527 5.59 -6.68 32.54
CA ILE A 527 5.90 -7.88 33.33
C ILE A 527 6.65 -7.46 34.59
N GLU A 528 6.28 -8.00 35.76
CA GLU A 528 6.73 -7.46 37.05
C GLU A 528 8.26 -7.38 37.21
N ASN A 529 8.99 -8.39 36.71
CA ASN A 529 10.46 -8.43 36.71
C ASN A 529 11.12 -7.42 35.74
N GLN A 530 10.36 -6.76 34.86
CA GLN A 530 10.84 -5.72 33.95
C GLN A 530 10.54 -4.30 34.43
N VAL A 531 9.73 -4.11 35.48
CA VAL A 531 9.25 -2.78 35.92
C VAL A 531 10.40 -1.80 36.20
N THR A 532 11.41 -2.22 36.98
CA THR A 532 12.58 -1.37 37.30
C THR A 532 13.36 -0.99 36.03
N LYS A 533 13.52 -1.92 35.08
CA LYS A 533 14.18 -1.64 33.81
C LYS A 533 13.40 -0.63 32.98
N VAL A 534 12.09 -0.82 32.80
CA VAL A 534 11.25 0.10 32.01
C VAL A 534 11.18 1.49 32.66
N PHE A 535 11.28 1.59 33.99
CA PHE A 535 11.40 2.86 34.69
C PHE A 535 12.75 3.56 34.40
N LEU A 536 13.87 2.84 34.49
CA LEU A 536 15.21 3.35 34.16
C LEU A 536 15.32 3.77 32.68
N ASP A 537 14.85 2.94 31.75
CA ASP A 537 14.81 3.25 30.31
C ASP A 537 13.95 4.51 30.05
N SER A 538 12.86 4.70 30.81
CA SER A 538 12.02 5.90 30.74
C SER A 538 12.70 7.15 31.32
N LEU A 539 13.52 7.02 32.36
CA LEU A 539 14.34 8.11 32.92
C LEU A 539 15.45 8.54 31.96
N ILE A 540 16.15 7.60 31.33
CA ILE A 540 17.17 7.88 30.30
C ILE A 540 16.53 8.62 29.13
N ASN A 541 15.37 8.17 28.68
CA ASN A 541 14.57 8.81 27.63
C ASN A 541 14.13 10.25 28.02
N LEU A 542 13.77 10.49 29.28
CA LEU A 542 13.47 11.84 29.80
C LEU A 542 14.73 12.73 29.84
N LYS A 543 15.85 12.21 30.36
CA LYS A 543 17.14 12.91 30.44
C LYS A 543 17.63 13.35 29.05
N ASN A 544 17.59 12.44 28.07
CA ASN A 544 18.07 12.72 26.73
C ASN A 544 17.20 13.78 26.04
N LYS A 545 15.88 13.81 26.27
CA LYS A 545 15.00 14.90 25.80
C LYS A 545 15.32 16.27 26.40
N ILE A 546 15.71 16.33 27.69
CA ILE A 546 16.16 17.57 28.34
C ILE A 546 17.46 18.06 27.68
N LEU A 547 18.42 17.15 27.49
CA LEU A 547 19.70 17.43 26.84
C LEU A 547 19.54 17.88 25.38
N GLU A 548 18.69 17.19 24.60
CA GLU A 548 18.32 17.60 23.23
C GLU A 548 17.72 19.01 23.19
N TYR A 549 16.83 19.35 24.13
CA TYR A 549 16.26 20.70 24.20
C TYR A 549 17.32 21.76 24.49
N GLU A 550 18.17 21.56 25.50
CA GLU A 550 19.25 22.50 25.81
C GLU A 550 20.27 22.63 24.67
N TYR A 551 20.61 21.52 24.00
CA TYR A 551 21.48 21.50 22.82
C TYR A 551 20.93 22.37 21.68
N ASN A 552 19.63 22.19 21.35
CA ASN A 552 18.98 22.95 20.29
C ASN A 552 18.83 24.45 20.65
N MET A 553 18.55 24.78 21.92
CA MET A 553 18.52 26.17 22.39
C MET A 553 19.89 26.85 22.24
N LEU A 554 20.98 26.15 22.62
CA LEU A 554 22.33 26.67 22.49
C LEU A 554 22.75 26.86 21.02
N ILE A 555 22.44 25.90 20.14
CA ILE A 555 22.70 26.05 18.68
C ILE A 555 21.88 27.20 18.08
N SER A 556 20.63 27.38 18.48
CA SER A 556 19.79 28.50 18.02
C SER A 556 20.37 29.84 18.45
N LYS A 557 20.87 29.95 19.69
CA LYS A 557 21.55 31.15 20.17
C LYS A 557 22.87 31.41 19.43
N ASP A 558 23.70 30.38 19.19
CA ASP A 558 24.98 30.52 18.48
C ASP A 558 24.79 31.09 17.07
N ARG A 559 23.77 30.61 16.36
CA ARG A 559 23.43 31.07 14.99
C ARG A 559 22.94 32.51 14.90
N ASN A 560 22.31 33.02 15.96
CA ASN A 560 21.64 34.31 15.95
C ASN A 560 22.47 35.43 16.60
N ILE A 561 23.22 35.11 17.67
CA ILE A 561 23.93 36.09 18.51
C ILE A 561 25.29 35.57 19.05
N GLY A 562 25.66 34.32 18.75
CA GLY A 562 26.85 33.66 19.29
C GLY A 562 26.71 33.20 20.76
N LEU A 563 27.51 32.19 21.12
CA LEU A 563 27.62 31.69 22.50
C LEU A 563 28.83 32.23 23.27
N GLN A 564 28.62 32.51 24.56
CA GLN A 564 29.67 32.85 25.51
C GLN A 564 30.56 31.62 25.85
N LYS A 565 31.75 31.83 26.41
CA LYS A 565 32.72 30.76 26.74
C LYS A 565 32.11 29.63 27.58
N ASN A 566 31.32 29.97 28.60
CA ASN A 566 30.64 28.98 29.46
C ASN A 566 29.55 28.21 28.72
N GLU A 567 28.85 28.87 27.79
CA GLU A 567 27.79 28.25 26.98
C GLU A 567 28.36 27.32 25.90
N LYS A 568 29.51 27.68 25.29
CA LYS A 568 30.27 26.80 24.38
C LYS A 568 30.75 25.55 25.10
N ASN A 569 31.25 25.68 26.35
CA ASN A 569 31.56 24.53 27.20
C ASN A 569 30.32 23.68 27.52
N LYS A 570 29.17 24.30 27.85
CA LYS A 570 27.92 23.57 28.10
C LYS A 570 27.46 22.80 26.84
N LEU A 571 27.51 23.43 25.67
CA LEU A 571 27.18 22.81 24.38
C LEU A 571 28.09 21.59 24.11
N TRP A 572 29.39 21.71 24.34
CA TRP A 572 30.36 20.62 24.17
C TRP A 572 30.08 19.44 25.12
N ILE A 573 29.82 19.71 26.41
CA ILE A 573 29.46 18.67 27.39
C ILE A 573 28.19 17.92 26.96
N ILE A 574 27.13 18.65 26.58
CA ILE A 574 25.88 18.05 26.09
C ILE A 574 26.13 17.22 24.82
N SER A 575 26.96 17.73 23.88
CA SER A 575 27.32 17.03 22.64
C SER A 575 28.10 15.72 22.85
N LYS A 576 28.75 15.55 24.02
CA LYS A 576 29.36 14.28 24.45
C LYS A 576 28.32 13.36 25.09
N GLN A 577 27.47 13.90 25.97
CA GLN A 577 26.43 13.12 26.67
C GLN A 577 25.33 12.58 25.73
N LEU A 578 25.10 13.22 24.58
CA LEU A 578 24.19 12.73 23.52
C LEU A 578 24.86 11.77 22.52
N LYS A 579 26.13 11.38 22.74
CA LYS A 579 26.88 10.39 21.94
C LYS A 579 27.20 9.10 22.73
N GLN A 580 26.67 8.99 23.94
CA GLN A 580 26.78 7.85 24.85
C GLN A 580 25.38 7.27 25.09
#